data_AF-A0A535Z0H8-F1
#
_entry.id   AF-A0A535Z0H8-F1
#
_cell.length_a   1.000
_cell.length_b   1.000
_cell.length_c   1.000
_cell.angle_alpha   90.00
_cell.angle_beta   90.00
_cell.angle_gamma   90.00
#
_symmetry.space_group_name_H-M   'P 1'
#
loop_
_entity.id
_entity.type
_entity.pdbx_description
1 polymer ?
#
loop_
_entity_poly.entity_id
_entity_poly.type
_entity_poly.pdbx_seq_one_letter_code
_entity_poly.pdbx_strand_id
1 'polypeptide(L)'
;MGRGPAHRAADVRSDARRAVQPGRRARRPTVGPAPTVSTPGSDLRGLADQVLVRQTPAQLAETAADLIARAAASAAGARGSFAIALTGGRTPRPLYEALSGPAWRDSIRWEAWRVYFGDERACPPDDAASNYHMARTTLLDHVPIDPKHVHRMPADAADLD
;
A
#
# COMPACT_ATOMS: atom_id res chain seq x y z
N MET A 1 73.54 -7.24 -53.13
CA MET A 1 72.78 -6.61 -52.03
C MET A 1 71.31 -6.73 -52.37
N GLY A 2 70.35 -7.27 -51.62
CA GLY A 2 70.26 -7.87 -50.30
C GLY A 2 68.76 -7.85 -49.92
N ARG A 3 68.24 -9.01 -49.48
CA ARG A 3 66.99 -9.24 -48.70
C ARG A 3 65.64 -9.35 -49.45
N GLY A 4 64.99 -10.52 -49.30
CA GLY A 4 63.56 -10.76 -49.55
C GLY A 4 62.72 -10.58 -48.26
N PRO A 5 61.68 -11.41 -47.99
CA PRO A 5 60.52 -11.77 -48.82
C PRO A 5 59.19 -11.75 -47.99
N ALA A 6 58.16 -12.46 -48.50
CA ALA A 6 56.97 -13.03 -47.82
C ALA A 6 55.63 -12.29 -48.03
N HIS A 7 54.72 -12.78 -48.89
CA HIS A 7 53.79 -13.94 -48.77
C HIS A 7 52.49 -13.64 -48.00
N ARG A 8 51.35 -13.82 -48.67
CA ARG A 8 50.15 -14.41 -48.03
C ARG A 8 49.23 -15.13 -49.02
N ALA A 9 48.94 -16.39 -48.66
CA ALA A 9 47.99 -17.31 -49.26
C ALA A 9 46.61 -17.11 -48.61
N ALA A 10 45.52 -17.16 -49.39
CA ALA A 10 44.61 -18.29 -49.60
C ALA A 10 43.47 -18.39 -48.58
N ASP A 11 42.26 -18.49 -49.13
CA ASP A 11 40.97 -18.31 -48.49
C ASP A 11 40.01 -19.32 -49.11
N VAL A 12 39.50 -20.31 -48.36
CA VAL A 12 38.49 -21.29 -48.81
C VAL A 12 37.72 -21.92 -47.63
N ARG A 13 36.39 -21.69 -47.62
CA ARG A 13 35.24 -22.52 -47.13
C ARG A 13 35.11 -22.86 -45.63
N SER A 14 33.90 -22.65 -45.08
CA SER A 14 32.91 -23.74 -44.89
C SER A 14 31.64 -23.25 -44.20
N ASP A 15 30.53 -23.78 -44.71
CA ASP A 15 29.14 -23.71 -44.23
C ASP A 15 28.97 -24.53 -42.92
N ALA A 16 28.11 -24.06 -42.00
CA ALA A 16 27.68 -24.84 -40.83
C ALA A 16 26.30 -24.37 -40.31
N ARG A 17 25.32 -25.26 -40.48
CA ARG A 17 23.94 -25.17 -39.97
C ARG A 17 23.94 -25.22 -38.43
N ARG A 18 23.28 -24.27 -37.76
CA ARG A 18 23.15 -24.22 -36.30
C ARG A 18 21.82 -24.82 -35.85
N ALA A 19 21.90 -25.90 -35.07
CA ALA A 19 20.76 -26.56 -34.45
C ALA A 19 20.14 -25.71 -33.31
N VAL A 20 18.81 -25.82 -33.18
CA VAL A 20 17.98 -25.19 -32.13
C VAL A 20 18.12 -25.96 -30.81
N GLN A 21 18.42 -25.27 -29.71
CA GLN A 21 18.38 -25.82 -28.35
C GLN A 21 17.00 -25.63 -27.71
N PRO A 22 16.42 -26.62 -27.01
CA PRO A 22 15.22 -26.43 -26.22
C PRO A 22 15.53 -25.58 -24.98
N GLY A 23 14.81 -24.46 -24.85
CA GLY A 23 14.94 -23.52 -23.75
C GLY A 23 14.61 -24.14 -22.39
N ARG A 24 15.46 -23.90 -21.39
CA ARG A 24 15.20 -24.20 -19.98
C ARG A 24 13.97 -23.42 -19.51
N ARG A 25 12.93 -24.10 -19.04
CA ARG A 25 11.82 -23.47 -18.30
C ARG A 25 12.38 -22.76 -17.06
N ALA A 26 12.25 -21.43 -17.01
CA ALA A 26 12.50 -20.67 -15.80
C ALA A 26 11.50 -21.09 -14.71
N ARG A 27 12.01 -21.46 -13.53
CA ARG A 27 11.19 -21.76 -12.35
C ARG A 27 10.55 -20.45 -11.87
N ARG A 28 9.22 -20.45 -11.72
CA ARG A 28 8.46 -19.38 -11.07
C ARG A 28 8.99 -19.19 -9.64
N PRO A 29 9.25 -17.96 -9.17
CA PRO A 29 9.57 -17.74 -7.77
C PRO A 29 8.32 -18.04 -6.93
N THR A 30 8.45 -18.98 -6.00
CA THR A 30 7.45 -19.21 -4.95
C THR A 30 7.53 -18.05 -3.97
N VAL A 31 6.50 -17.21 -3.93
CA VAL A 31 6.27 -16.28 -2.82
C VAL A 31 5.97 -17.14 -1.59
N GLY A 32 6.92 -17.21 -0.66
CA GLY A 32 6.69 -17.85 0.64
C GLY A 32 5.67 -17.05 1.45
N PRO A 33 4.97 -17.68 2.42
CA PRO A 33 4.04 -16.96 3.28
C PRO A 33 4.81 -15.88 4.06
N ALA A 34 4.20 -14.69 4.17
CA ALA A 34 4.75 -13.59 4.96
C ALA A 34 4.97 -14.05 6.42
N PRO A 35 6.05 -13.61 7.09
CA PRO A 35 6.31 -13.99 8.47
C PRO A 35 5.19 -13.48 9.36
N THR A 36 4.44 -14.42 9.96
CA THR A 36 3.41 -14.11 10.95
C THR A 36 4.09 -13.97 12.30
N VAL A 37 4.60 -12.78 12.61
CA VAL A 37 5.04 -12.47 13.97
C VAL A 37 3.85 -11.87 14.72
N SER A 38 3.07 -12.74 15.35
CA SER A 38 2.06 -12.31 16.33
C SER A 38 2.73 -12.21 17.69
N THR A 39 3.33 -11.06 17.99
CA THR A 39 3.82 -10.74 19.35
C THR A 39 2.62 -10.36 20.23
N PRO A 40 2.52 -10.85 21.47
CA PRO A 40 1.56 -10.31 22.46
C PRO A 40 1.77 -8.80 22.61
N GLY A 41 0.71 -8.00 22.43
CA GLY A 41 0.77 -6.52 22.38
C GLY A 41 0.88 -5.90 20.97
N SER A 42 0.76 -6.71 19.91
CA SER A 42 0.86 -6.26 18.51
C SER A 42 -0.40 -5.59 17.93
N ASP A 43 -1.48 -5.50 18.70
CA ASP A 43 -2.69 -4.78 18.32
C ASP A 43 -2.92 -3.56 19.23
N LEU A 44 -3.81 -2.66 18.81
CA LEU A 44 -4.11 -1.42 19.53
C LEU A 44 -4.57 -1.63 20.99
N ARG A 45 -5.08 -2.82 21.35
CA ARG A 45 -5.53 -3.12 22.72
C ARG A 45 -4.36 -3.23 23.69
N GLY A 46 -3.19 -3.65 23.21
CA GLY A 46 -1.95 -3.63 23.98
C GLY A 46 -1.47 -2.21 24.34
N LEU A 47 -2.04 -1.18 23.70
CA LEU A 47 -1.69 0.23 23.88
C LEU A 47 -2.73 1.04 24.65
N ALA A 48 -3.79 0.43 25.19
CA ALA A 48 -4.93 1.14 25.78
C ALA A 48 -4.55 2.17 26.86
N ASP A 49 -3.42 1.94 27.55
CA ASP A 49 -2.91 2.81 28.62
C ASP A 49 -1.49 3.36 28.33
N GLN A 50 -1.09 3.43 27.05
CA GLN A 50 0.23 3.89 26.65
C GLN A 50 0.20 5.26 25.98
N VAL A 51 1.18 6.11 26.31
CA VAL A 51 1.43 7.38 25.61
C VAL A 51 2.67 7.22 24.74
N LEU A 52 2.47 7.26 23.41
CA LEU A 52 3.56 7.22 22.45
C LEU A 52 3.86 8.64 21.97
N VAL A 53 5.08 9.12 22.25
CA VAL A 53 5.55 10.45 21.84
C VAL A 53 6.44 10.32 20.59
N ARG A 54 6.26 11.23 19.63
CA ARG A 54 7.09 11.38 18.43
C ARG A 54 7.56 12.83 18.31
N GLN A 55 8.70 13.03 17.67
CA GLN A 55 9.33 14.35 17.57
C GLN A 55 8.70 15.20 16.48
N THR A 56 8.12 14.57 15.45
CA THR A 56 7.53 15.28 14.31
C THR A 56 6.15 14.73 13.93
N PRO A 57 5.28 15.54 13.29
CA PRO A 57 4.01 15.08 12.75
C PRO A 57 4.16 13.93 11.75
N ALA A 58 5.22 13.93 10.92
CA ALA A 58 5.49 12.86 9.97
C ALA A 58 5.81 11.52 10.68
N GLN A 59 6.63 11.56 11.74
CA GLN A 59 6.92 10.37 12.55
C GLN A 59 5.66 9.85 13.27
N LEU A 60 4.80 10.76 13.73
CA LEU A 60 3.51 10.41 14.33
C LEU A 60 2.61 9.71 13.31
N ALA A 61 2.48 10.28 12.11
CA ALA A 61 1.68 9.72 11.03
C ALA A 61 2.13 8.31 10.64
N GLU A 62 3.43 8.10 10.40
CA GLU A 62 3.97 6.77 10.07
C GLU A 62 3.81 5.76 11.21
N THR A 63 4.01 6.19 12.46
CA THR A 63 3.77 5.31 13.62
C THR A 63 2.30 4.91 13.71
N ALA A 64 1.38 5.85 13.52
CA ALA A 64 -0.05 5.56 13.53
C ALA A 64 -0.46 4.66 12.35
N ALA A 65 0.15 4.83 11.17
CA ALA A 65 -0.07 3.98 10.00
C ALA A 65 0.34 2.53 10.28
N ASP A 66 1.52 2.30 10.88
CA ASP A 66 1.99 0.97 11.29
C ASP A 66 1.04 0.31 12.30
N LEU A 67 0.61 1.06 13.31
CA LEU A 67 -0.32 0.55 14.32
C LEU A 67 -1.68 0.17 13.71
N ILE A 68 -2.22 0.99 12.81
CA ILE A 68 -3.47 0.72 12.10
C ILE A 68 -3.31 -0.49 11.17
N ALA A 69 -2.21 -0.58 10.42
CA ALA A 69 -1.95 -1.70 9.51
C ALA A 69 -1.88 -3.03 10.27
N ARG A 70 -1.21 -3.06 11.44
CA ARG A 70 -1.17 -4.24 12.32
C ARG A 70 -2.55 -4.60 12.87
N ALA A 71 -3.31 -3.61 13.34
CA ALA A 71 -4.67 -3.82 13.80
C ALA A 71 -5.56 -4.36 12.68
N ALA A 72 -5.40 -3.84 11.46
CA ALA A 72 -6.12 -4.30 10.28
C ALA A 72 -5.77 -5.74 9.92
N ALA A 73 -4.48 -6.09 9.89
CA ALA A 73 -4.03 -7.45 9.63
C ALA A 73 -4.56 -8.45 10.67
N SER A 74 -4.49 -8.09 11.96
CA SER A 74 -5.00 -8.91 13.07
C SER A 74 -6.52 -9.11 12.97
N ALA A 75 -7.29 -8.03 12.77
CA ALA A 75 -8.74 -8.11 12.64
C ALA A 75 -9.18 -8.88 11.39
N ALA A 76 -8.53 -8.66 10.26
CA ALA A 76 -8.79 -9.39 9.02
C ALA A 76 -8.48 -10.89 9.17
N GLY A 77 -7.39 -11.25 9.86
CA GLY A 77 -7.06 -12.65 10.15
C GLY A 77 -8.06 -13.32 11.09
N ALA A 78 -8.54 -12.61 12.11
CA ALA A 78 -9.42 -13.17 13.13
C ALA A 78 -10.90 -13.22 12.71
N ARG A 79 -11.39 -12.23 11.94
CA ARG A 79 -12.83 -12.05 11.65
C ARG A 79 -13.13 -11.78 10.17
N GLY A 80 -12.13 -11.79 9.31
CA GLY A 80 -12.29 -11.50 7.87
C GLY A 80 -12.56 -10.02 7.54
N SER A 81 -12.59 -9.13 8.54
CA SER A 81 -12.82 -7.70 8.32
C SER A 81 -12.16 -6.83 9.40
N PHE A 82 -11.83 -5.59 9.02
CA PHE A 82 -11.33 -4.53 9.87
C PHE A 82 -12.21 -3.29 9.72
N ALA A 83 -12.77 -2.79 10.81
CA ALA A 83 -13.58 -1.58 10.80
C ALA A 83 -12.81 -0.41 11.43
N ILE A 84 -12.87 0.76 10.80
CA ILE A 84 -12.23 1.98 11.27
C ILE A 84 -13.17 3.18 11.07
N ALA A 85 -13.23 4.06 12.07
CA ALA A 85 -13.88 5.37 11.94
C ALA A 85 -12.81 6.44 11.68
N LEU A 86 -12.94 7.13 10.55
CA LEU A 86 -12.10 8.26 10.16
C LEU A 86 -12.63 9.57 10.76
N THR A 87 -11.77 10.57 10.84
CA THR A 87 -12.12 11.88 11.39
C THR A 87 -11.42 12.98 10.60
N GLY A 88 -11.97 14.19 10.68
CA GLY A 88 -11.41 15.38 10.07
C GLY A 88 -10.18 15.93 10.77
N GLY A 89 -9.62 16.97 10.15
CA GLY A 89 -8.64 17.85 10.79
C GLY A 89 -7.19 17.60 10.39
N ARG A 90 -6.32 18.45 10.91
CA ARG A 90 -4.90 18.54 10.49
C ARG A 90 -4.04 17.38 10.99
N THR A 91 -4.38 16.80 12.13
CA THR A 91 -3.63 15.68 12.73
C THR A 91 -3.78 14.36 11.96
N PRO A 92 -5.00 13.90 11.59
CA PRO A 92 -5.15 12.66 10.82
C PRO A 92 -4.77 12.78 9.34
N ARG A 93 -4.76 14.00 8.77
CA ARG A 93 -4.46 14.20 7.35
C ARG A 93 -3.09 13.60 6.91
N PRO A 94 -1.96 13.89 7.58
CA PRO A 94 -0.68 13.26 7.24
C PRO A 94 -0.68 11.73 7.40
N LEU A 95 -1.49 11.18 8.32
CA LEU A 95 -1.67 9.74 8.47
C LEU A 95 -2.37 9.14 7.24
N TYR A 96 -3.40 9.81 6.71
CA TYR A 96 -4.10 9.37 5.51
C TYR A 96 -3.19 9.41 4.28
N GLU A 97 -2.42 10.48 4.14
CA GLU A 97 -1.39 10.61 3.11
C GLU A 97 -0.34 9.49 3.23
N ALA A 98 0.14 9.18 4.44
CA ALA A 98 1.07 8.06 4.68
C ALA A 98 0.47 6.70 4.28
N LEU A 99 -0.74 6.38 4.75
CA LEU A 99 -1.46 5.14 4.40
C LEU A 99 -1.69 5.00 2.88
N SER A 100 -1.86 6.12 2.17
CA SER A 100 -1.99 6.15 0.72
C SER A 100 -0.68 5.88 -0.02
N GLY A 101 0.47 6.02 0.65
CA GLY A 101 1.79 5.84 0.05
C GLY A 101 2.07 4.36 -0.31
N PRO A 102 2.96 4.08 -1.29
CA PRO A 102 3.18 2.73 -1.81
C PRO A 102 3.51 1.68 -0.73
N ALA A 103 4.27 2.07 0.30
CA ALA A 103 4.66 1.18 1.40
C ALA A 103 3.45 0.58 2.13
N TRP A 104 2.39 1.36 2.33
CA TRP A 104 1.17 0.93 3.02
C TRP A 104 0.08 0.48 2.03
N ARG A 105 -0.12 1.24 0.94
CA ARG A 105 -1.05 0.90 -0.14
C ARG A 105 -0.87 -0.54 -0.63
N ASP A 106 0.36 -0.98 -0.83
CA ASP A 106 0.66 -2.28 -1.45
C ASP A 106 0.76 -3.42 -0.42
N SER A 107 0.88 -3.10 0.88
CA SER A 107 1.03 -4.10 1.95
C SER A 107 -0.27 -4.37 2.72
N ILE A 108 -1.24 -3.46 2.66
CA ILE A 108 -2.52 -3.58 3.36
C ILE A 108 -3.54 -4.35 2.51
N ARG A 109 -4.30 -5.23 3.18
CA ARG A 109 -5.45 -5.95 2.60
C ARG A 109 -6.72 -5.10 2.61
N TRP A 110 -6.81 -4.14 1.69
CA TRP A 110 -7.92 -3.17 1.61
C TRP A 110 -9.30 -3.82 1.41
N GLU A 111 -9.37 -5.03 0.85
CA GLU A 111 -10.63 -5.75 0.68
C GLU A 111 -11.32 -6.10 2.01
N ALA A 112 -10.55 -6.17 3.11
CA ALA A 112 -11.06 -6.44 4.45
C ALA A 112 -11.51 -5.17 5.18
N TRP A 113 -11.20 -3.98 4.68
CA TRP A 113 -11.50 -2.72 5.37
C TRP A 113 -12.97 -2.36 5.26
N ARG A 114 -13.52 -1.78 6.32
CA ARG A 114 -14.82 -1.12 6.42
C ARG A 114 -14.61 0.25 7.04
N VAL A 115 -14.85 1.29 6.26
CA VAL A 115 -14.57 2.67 6.61
C VAL A 115 -15.86 3.37 7.00
N TYR A 116 -15.83 4.00 8.17
CA TYR A 116 -16.88 4.85 8.71
C TYR A 116 -16.28 6.22 9.03
N PHE A 117 -17.11 7.16 9.46
CA PHE A 117 -16.70 8.48 9.92
C PHE A 117 -17.18 8.69 11.35
N GLY A 118 -16.38 9.33 12.20
CA GLY A 118 -16.76 9.63 13.59
C GLY A 118 -17.71 10.82 13.68
N ASP A 119 -17.53 11.79 12.79
CA ASP A 119 -18.36 12.98 12.62
C ASP A 119 -18.30 13.45 11.16
N GLU A 120 -19.21 14.34 10.78
CA GLU A 120 -19.22 15.02 9.47
C GLU A 120 -19.79 16.44 9.63
N ARG A 121 -19.45 17.34 8.70
CA ARG A 121 -20.03 18.68 8.59
C ARG A 121 -21.27 18.63 7.71
N ALA A 122 -22.29 19.41 8.08
CA ALA A 122 -23.52 19.59 7.31
C ALA A 122 -23.25 20.38 6.01
N CYS A 123 -22.62 19.72 5.04
CA CYS A 123 -22.25 20.30 3.76
C CYS A 123 -22.19 19.22 2.66
N PRO A 124 -22.16 19.63 1.38
CA PRO A 124 -21.93 18.71 0.27
C PRO A 124 -20.64 17.87 0.41
N PRO A 125 -20.60 16.64 -0.12
CA PRO A 125 -19.48 15.71 0.05
C PRO A 125 -18.18 16.12 -0.69
N ASP A 126 -18.23 17.13 -1.56
CA ASP A 126 -17.09 17.72 -2.27
C ASP A 126 -16.64 19.06 -1.66
N ASP A 127 -17.32 19.53 -0.61
CA ASP A 127 -16.96 20.76 0.10
C ASP A 127 -15.62 20.59 0.85
N ALA A 128 -14.80 21.63 0.86
CA ALA A 128 -13.50 21.64 1.54
C ALA A 128 -13.61 21.41 3.06
N ALA A 129 -14.77 21.68 3.66
CA ALA A 129 -15.05 21.42 5.07
C ALA A 129 -15.45 19.96 5.37
N SER A 130 -15.79 19.16 4.35
CA SER A 130 -16.22 17.77 4.55
C SER A 130 -15.06 16.86 4.97
N ASN A 131 -15.28 16.09 6.03
CA ASN A 131 -14.38 15.05 6.48
C ASN A 131 -14.27 13.93 5.42
N TYR A 132 -15.38 13.59 4.78
CA TYR A 132 -15.40 12.66 3.64
C TYR A 132 -14.56 13.18 2.47
N HIS A 133 -14.69 14.45 2.09
CA HIS A 133 -13.86 15.04 1.04
C HIS A 133 -12.36 14.95 1.37
N MET A 134 -11.98 15.28 2.60
CA MET A 134 -10.60 15.16 3.06
C MET A 134 -10.11 13.70 2.99
N ALA A 135 -10.89 12.74 3.48
CA ALA A 135 -10.52 11.32 3.45
C ALA A 135 -10.38 10.79 2.01
N ARG A 136 -11.26 11.20 1.10
CA ARG A 136 -11.16 10.86 -0.32
C ARG A 136 -9.86 11.34 -0.95
N THR A 137 -9.62 12.64 -0.84
CA THR A 137 -8.49 13.30 -1.51
C THR A 137 -7.14 12.89 -0.96
N THR A 138 -7.09 12.40 0.29
CA THR A 138 -5.83 12.01 0.95
C THR A 138 -5.62 10.51 1.10
N LEU A 139 -6.67 9.69 1.02
CA LEU A 139 -6.57 8.23 1.19
C LEU A 139 -7.45 7.44 0.22
N LEU A 140 -8.77 7.61 0.29
CA LEU A 140 -9.71 6.62 -0.27
C LEU A 140 -9.66 6.54 -1.80
N ASP A 141 -9.35 7.63 -2.49
CA ASP A 141 -9.19 7.63 -3.96
C ASP A 141 -7.83 7.07 -4.40
N HIS A 142 -6.92 6.80 -3.46
CA HIS A 142 -5.54 6.39 -3.73
C HIS A 142 -5.25 4.94 -3.37
N VAL A 143 -6.19 4.22 -2.77
CA VAL A 143 -6.03 2.84 -2.32
C VAL A 143 -7.09 1.92 -2.94
N PRO A 144 -6.80 0.62 -3.15
CA PRO A 144 -7.74 -0.30 -3.80
C PRO A 144 -8.85 -0.79 -2.86
N ILE A 145 -9.51 0.12 -2.14
CA ILE A 145 -10.68 -0.19 -1.32
C ILE A 145 -11.95 -0.23 -2.19
N ASP A 146 -12.83 -1.20 -1.94
CA ASP A 146 -14.13 -1.26 -2.61
C ASP A 146 -15.02 -0.11 -2.10
N PRO A 147 -15.58 0.77 -2.97
CA PRO A 147 -16.44 1.86 -2.54
C PRO A 147 -17.64 1.42 -1.69
N LYS A 148 -18.14 0.18 -1.85
CA LYS A 148 -19.25 -0.35 -1.04
C LYS A 148 -18.87 -0.54 0.44
N HIS A 149 -17.57 -0.51 0.76
CA HIS A 149 -17.03 -0.60 2.10
C HIS A 149 -16.78 0.77 2.74
N VAL A 150 -17.08 1.85 2.03
CA VAL A 150 -16.97 3.23 2.53
C VAL A 150 -18.36 3.75 2.86
N HIS A 151 -18.63 3.93 4.15
CA HIS A 151 -19.92 4.35 4.68
C HIS A 151 -19.84 5.82 5.12
N ARG A 152 -20.09 6.75 4.18
CA ARG A 152 -20.16 8.19 4.48
C ARG A 152 -21.41 8.53 5.29
N MET A 153 -21.33 9.59 6.11
CA MET A 153 -22.54 10.20 6.66
C MET A 153 -23.24 11.02 5.56
N PRO A 154 -24.57 10.92 5.39
CA PRO A 154 -25.34 11.70 4.42
C PRO A 154 -25.59 13.13 4.94
N ALA A 155 -24.53 13.91 5.16
CA ALA A 155 -24.61 15.25 5.75
C ALA A 155 -25.07 16.35 4.78
N ASP A 156 -25.48 15.94 3.57
CA ASP A 156 -26.10 16.72 2.51
C ASP A 156 -27.62 16.44 2.39
N ALA A 157 -28.18 15.65 3.30
CA ALA A 157 -29.61 15.36 3.33
C ALA A 157 -30.46 16.60 3.65
N ALA A 158 -31.74 16.57 3.27
CA ALA A 158 -32.64 17.71 3.45
C ALA A 158 -33.12 17.89 4.90
N ASP A 159 -32.97 16.86 5.74
CA ASP A 159 -33.46 16.75 7.12
C ASP A 159 -32.32 16.82 8.14
N LEU A 160 -31.57 17.93 8.12
CA LEU A 160 -30.44 18.16 9.03
C LEU A 160 -30.83 18.74 10.41
N ASP A 161 -32.13 18.91 10.66
CA ASP A 161 -32.71 19.54 11.86
C ASP A 161 -33.24 18.54 12.90
#